data_AF-A0A9D1B3T5-F1
#
_entry.id   AF-A0A9D1B3T5-F1
#
_cell.length_a   1.000
_cell.length_b   1.000
_cell.length_c   1.000
_cell.angle_alpha   90.00
_cell.angle_beta   90.00
_cell.angle_gamma   90.00
#
_symmetry.space_group_name_H-M   'P 1'
#
loop_
_entity.id
_entity.type
_entity.pdbx_description
1 polymer ?
#
loop_
_entity_poly.entity_id
_entity_poly.type
_entity_poly.pdbx_seq_one_letter_code
_entity_poly.pdbx_strand_id
1 'polypeptide(L)'
;MRQTLMFWLLALLAVTARAGLFSDDDLLPVEKAFALQAEAAGPDRLRFTWTIADGYYLYRSKFRFRTDTTGVTLGEPDFPPGKVKHDEFFGEVETYRGRVTVEVPVQRSADAADVVTVAVVSQGCADIGVCYPPQEQRVKLTLPPAPAAGGDSTGGGALKALGDLGASLGFGDEDELLQPDDAFRLNVKVLDARTVQADWQIADGYYMYRDKLVFKVPDGAG
;
A
#
# COMPACT_ATOMS: atom_id res chain seq x y z
N MET A 1 -27.54 -2.24 -76.73
CA MET A 1 -26.39 -1.44 -76.20
C MET A 1 -26.82 -0.12 -75.54
N ARG A 2 -27.97 -0.02 -74.85
CA ARG A 2 -28.40 1.25 -74.19
C ARG A 2 -29.10 1.07 -72.83
N GLN A 3 -28.98 -0.09 -72.17
CA GLN A 3 -29.71 -0.36 -70.92
C GLN A 3 -28.86 -0.92 -69.77
N THR A 4 -27.56 -1.17 -69.96
CA THR A 4 -26.68 -1.66 -68.88
C THR A 4 -25.94 -0.54 -68.15
N LEU A 5 -26.03 0.71 -68.61
CA LEU A 5 -25.24 1.83 -68.08
C LEU A 5 -25.92 2.62 -66.95
N MET A 6 -27.15 2.27 -66.56
CA MET A 6 -27.93 2.99 -65.55
C MET A 6 -28.27 2.13 -64.33
N PHE A 7 -27.44 1.13 -64.04
CA PHE A 7 -27.41 0.45 -62.73
C PHE A 7 -26.06 0.57 -62.03
N TRP A 8 -25.09 1.26 -62.64
CA TRP A 8 -23.76 1.50 -62.07
C TRP A 8 -23.58 2.86 -61.40
N LEU A 9 -24.61 3.73 -61.41
CA LEU A 9 -24.57 5.06 -60.79
C LEU A 9 -25.42 5.20 -59.52
N LEU A 10 -26.06 4.13 -59.05
CA LEU A 10 -26.86 4.11 -57.82
C LEU A 10 -26.24 3.21 -56.72
N ALA A 11 -24.94 2.94 -56.81
CA ALA A 11 -24.18 2.17 -55.82
C ALA A 11 -23.04 2.99 -55.14
N LEU A 12 -22.97 4.31 -55.41
CA LEU A 12 -21.88 5.17 -54.94
C LEU A 12 -22.31 6.24 -53.91
N LEU A 13 -23.49 6.10 -53.28
CA LEU A 13 -23.99 7.06 -52.29
C LEU A 13 -24.51 6.38 -51.01
N ALA A 14 -23.81 5.35 -50.52
CA ALA A 14 -24.09 4.70 -49.25
C ALA A 14 -22.82 4.43 -48.42
N VAL A 15 -21.81 5.30 -48.54
CA VAL A 15 -20.56 5.22 -47.77
C VAL A 15 -20.27 6.56 -47.09
N THR A 16 -21.21 7.08 -46.31
CA THR A 16 -20.91 8.20 -45.38
C THR A 16 -21.84 8.14 -44.17
N ALA A 17 -21.50 7.29 -43.19
CA ALA A 17 -21.76 7.50 -41.76
C ALA A 17 -21.45 6.19 -40.99
N ARG A 18 -20.17 5.95 -40.70
CA ARG A 18 -19.80 5.24 -39.47
C ARG A 18 -19.06 6.24 -38.59
N ALA A 19 -19.79 7.25 -38.13
CA ALA A 19 -19.40 7.92 -36.90
C ALA A 19 -19.66 6.90 -35.77
N GLY A 20 -18.61 6.54 -35.04
CA GLY A 20 -18.69 5.60 -33.94
C GLY A 20 -19.66 6.10 -32.87
N LEU A 21 -20.83 5.48 -32.80
CA LEU A 21 -21.65 5.46 -31.62
C LEU A 21 -21.05 4.39 -30.71
N PHE A 22 -20.19 4.79 -29.78
CA PHE A 22 -19.89 3.94 -28.63
C PHE A 22 -21.12 4.05 -27.70
N SER A 23 -21.83 2.95 -27.51
CA SER A 23 -23.04 2.92 -26.67
C SER A 23 -22.64 2.78 -25.19
N ASP A 24 -23.30 3.51 -24.30
CA ASP A 24 -23.20 3.35 -22.83
C ASP A 24 -23.44 1.91 -22.35
N ASP A 25 -24.09 1.07 -23.16
CA ASP A 25 -24.35 -0.35 -22.89
C ASP A 25 -23.07 -1.23 -22.83
N ASP A 26 -21.91 -0.74 -23.30
CA ASP A 26 -20.63 -1.49 -23.22
C ASP A 26 -19.86 -1.24 -21.90
N LEU A 27 -20.30 -0.31 -21.05
CA LEU A 27 -19.66 -0.03 -19.76
C LEU A 27 -20.14 -0.99 -18.68
N LEU A 28 -19.18 -1.65 -18.02
CA LEU A 28 -19.49 -2.50 -16.88
C LEU A 28 -19.90 -1.64 -15.68
N PRO A 29 -20.86 -2.11 -14.86
CA PRO A 29 -21.05 -1.58 -13.52
C PRO A 29 -19.75 -1.61 -12.73
N VAL A 30 -19.54 -0.60 -11.88
CA VAL A 30 -18.24 -0.37 -11.23
C VAL A 30 -17.79 -1.55 -10.36
N GLU A 31 -18.73 -2.26 -9.72
CA GLU A 31 -18.46 -3.44 -8.91
C GLU A 31 -18.05 -4.66 -9.75
N LYS A 32 -18.47 -4.70 -11.01
CA LYS A 32 -18.03 -5.73 -11.98
C LYS A 32 -16.70 -5.35 -12.64
N ALA A 33 -16.50 -4.06 -12.91
CA ALA A 33 -15.25 -3.55 -13.45
C ALA A 33 -14.10 -3.68 -12.44
N PHE A 34 -14.39 -3.46 -11.15
CA PHE A 34 -13.42 -3.45 -10.06
C PHE A 34 -13.95 -4.24 -8.86
N ALA A 35 -13.93 -5.57 -8.99
CA ALA A 35 -14.42 -6.45 -7.93
C ALA A 35 -13.44 -6.51 -6.75
N LEU A 36 -13.78 -5.81 -5.66
CA LEU A 36 -13.04 -5.82 -4.40
C LEU A 36 -13.37 -7.07 -3.57
N GLN A 37 -12.32 -7.73 -3.09
CA GLN A 37 -12.34 -8.76 -2.06
C GLN A 37 -11.43 -8.32 -0.92
N ALA A 38 -11.85 -8.54 0.32
CA ALA A 38 -11.07 -8.19 1.49
C ALA A 38 -11.07 -9.35 2.48
N GLU A 39 -9.91 -9.61 3.09
CA GLU A 39 -9.72 -10.65 4.08
C GLU A 39 -8.73 -10.22 5.16
N ALA A 40 -8.82 -10.83 6.34
CA ALA A 40 -7.77 -10.75 7.34
C ALA A 40 -6.66 -11.73 6.98
N ALA A 41 -5.48 -11.23 6.60
CA ALA A 41 -4.32 -12.05 6.25
C ALA A 41 -3.48 -12.46 7.47
N GLY A 42 -3.86 -11.99 8.66
CA GLY A 42 -3.21 -12.28 9.93
C GLY A 42 -3.79 -11.39 11.05
N PRO A 43 -3.21 -11.45 12.25
CA PRO A 43 -3.64 -10.62 13.39
C PRO A 43 -3.31 -9.12 13.20
N ASP A 44 -2.36 -8.78 12.33
CA ASP A 44 -1.79 -7.45 12.13
C ASP A 44 -1.78 -7.03 10.65
N ARG A 45 -2.49 -7.77 9.79
CA ARG A 45 -2.48 -7.58 8.33
C ARG A 45 -3.87 -7.77 7.73
N LEU A 46 -4.30 -6.80 6.93
CA LEU A 46 -5.47 -6.92 6.06
C LEU A 46 -4.99 -7.02 4.62
N ARG A 47 -5.67 -7.85 3.83
CA ARG A 47 -5.41 -8.00 2.40
C ARG A 47 -6.63 -7.59 1.60
N PHE A 48 -6.42 -6.70 0.64
CA PHE A 48 -7.44 -6.23 -0.29
C PHE A 48 -7.02 -6.64 -1.70
N THR A 49 -7.87 -7.39 -2.39
CA THR A 49 -7.62 -7.83 -3.77
C THR A 49 -8.70 -7.28 -4.68
N TRP A 50 -8.30 -6.57 -5.73
CA TRP A 50 -9.19 -6.17 -6.80
C TRP A 50 -8.97 -7.07 -8.01
N THR A 51 -10.06 -7.63 -8.52
CA THR A 51 -10.10 -8.19 -9.87
C THR A 51 -10.63 -7.12 -10.82
N ILE A 52 -9.80 -6.73 -11.78
CA ILE A 52 -10.06 -5.63 -12.71
C ILE A 52 -10.41 -6.24 -14.07
N ALA A 53 -11.57 -5.89 -14.61
CA ALA A 53 -12.04 -6.39 -15.90
C ALA A 53 -11.13 -5.93 -17.06
N ASP A 54 -11.13 -6.70 -18.14
CA ASP A 54 -10.39 -6.35 -19.35
C ASP A 54 -10.88 -5.04 -19.95
N GLY A 55 -9.94 -4.19 -20.38
CA GLY A 55 -10.25 -2.84 -20.83
C GLY A 55 -10.41 -1.81 -19.71
N TYR A 56 -10.18 -2.18 -18.45
CA TYR A 56 -10.24 -1.27 -17.29
C TYR A 56 -8.89 -1.21 -16.57
N TYR A 57 -8.68 -0.15 -15.80
CA TYR A 57 -7.51 0.03 -14.94
C TYR A 57 -7.80 0.88 -13.71
N LEU A 58 -7.04 0.66 -12.63
CA LEU A 58 -7.09 1.45 -11.39
C LEU A 58 -5.82 2.30 -11.24
N TYR A 59 -5.95 3.51 -10.70
CA TYR A 59 -4.79 4.36 -10.40
C TYR A 59 -4.21 4.06 -9.02
N ARG A 60 -2.90 3.79 -8.95
CA ARG A 60 -2.21 3.55 -7.68
C ARG A 60 -2.34 4.74 -6.71
N SER A 61 -2.22 5.96 -7.23
CA SER A 61 -2.29 7.18 -6.41
C SER A 61 -3.69 7.49 -5.85
N LYS A 62 -4.73 6.74 -6.26
CA LYS A 62 -6.14 6.98 -5.89
C LYS A 62 -6.69 5.98 -4.88
N PHE A 63 -5.86 5.04 -4.39
CA PHE A 63 -6.24 4.21 -3.26
C PHE A 63 -6.19 5.00 -1.95
N ARG A 64 -7.23 4.90 -1.11
CA ARG A 64 -7.22 5.38 0.27
C ARG A 64 -7.83 4.32 1.18
N PHE A 65 -7.26 4.17 2.36
CA PHE A 65 -7.75 3.26 3.39
C PHE A 65 -7.97 4.06 4.67
N ARG A 66 -9.13 3.88 5.30
CA ARG A 66 -9.49 4.54 6.55
C ARG A 66 -10.24 3.57 7.43
N THR A 67 -10.10 3.72 8.74
CA THR A 67 -10.91 3.02 9.72
C THR A 67 -11.39 3.99 10.76
N ASP A 68 -12.66 3.86 11.15
CA ASP A 68 -13.26 4.57 12.27
C ASP A 68 -13.40 3.63 13.49
N THR A 69 -12.73 2.46 13.45
CA THR A 69 -12.81 1.46 14.51
C THR A 69 -11.92 1.88 15.68
N THR A 70 -12.51 2.13 16.84
CA THR A 70 -11.78 2.54 18.05
C THR A 70 -10.72 1.52 18.43
N GLY A 71 -9.51 1.99 18.74
CA GLY A 71 -8.39 1.14 19.12
C GLY A 71 -7.68 0.46 17.95
N VAL A 72 -8.07 0.74 16.71
CA VAL A 72 -7.44 0.21 15.50
C VAL A 72 -6.84 1.34 14.67
N THR A 73 -5.55 1.19 14.32
CA THR A 73 -4.84 2.11 13.43
C THR A 73 -4.31 1.34 12.23
N LEU A 74 -4.54 1.88 11.03
CA LEU A 74 -3.96 1.32 9.79
C LEU A 74 -2.57 1.90 9.56
N GLY A 75 -1.62 1.04 9.21
CA GLY A 75 -0.28 1.43 8.77
C GLY A 75 -0.23 1.86 7.31
N GLU A 76 0.99 2.06 6.80
CA GLU A 76 1.21 2.39 5.40
C GLU A 76 0.88 1.18 4.51
N PRO A 77 0.00 1.31 3.51
CA PRO A 77 -0.33 0.22 2.61
C PRO A 77 0.87 -0.19 1.75
N ASP A 78 1.13 -1.48 1.68
CA ASP A 78 2.12 -2.07 0.79
C ASP A 78 1.48 -2.34 -0.58
N PHE A 79 1.98 -1.63 -1.58
CA PHE A 79 1.50 -1.68 -2.95
C PHE A 79 2.51 -2.45 -3.83
N PRO A 80 2.06 -3.43 -4.62
CA PRO A 80 2.92 -4.07 -5.60
C PRO A 80 3.30 -3.07 -6.70
N PRO A 81 4.39 -3.31 -7.45
CA PRO A 81 4.72 -2.47 -8.59
C PRO A 81 3.60 -2.52 -9.64
N GLY A 82 3.11 -1.35 -10.03
CA GLY A 82 2.15 -1.16 -11.10
C GLY A 82 2.82 -0.88 -12.45
N LYS A 83 2.00 -0.65 -13.46
CA LYS A 83 2.45 -0.25 -14.80
C LYS A 83 2.41 1.27 -14.90
N VAL A 84 3.58 1.87 -15.16
CA VAL A 84 3.67 3.29 -15.46
C VAL A 84 3.12 3.55 -16.87
N LYS A 85 2.20 4.49 -16.98
CA LYS A 85 1.64 5.00 -18.23
C LYS A 85 1.87 6.50 -18.27
N HIS A 86 2.22 7.02 -19.44
CA HIS A 86 2.21 8.45 -19.68
C HIS A 86 0.78 8.89 -20.04
N ASP A 87 0.21 9.76 -19.24
CA ASP A 87 -1.06 10.43 -19.47
C ASP A 87 -0.79 11.88 -19.87
N GLU A 88 -1.45 12.37 -20.92
CA GLU A 88 -1.20 13.69 -21.50
C GLU A 88 -1.57 14.85 -20.54
N PHE A 89 -2.42 14.59 -19.54
CA PHE A 89 -2.86 15.59 -18.56
C PHE A 89 -2.17 15.43 -17.20
N PHE A 90 -1.81 14.20 -16.83
CA PHE A 90 -1.28 13.86 -15.51
C PHE A 90 0.20 13.43 -15.50
N GLY A 91 0.84 13.32 -16.66
CA GLY A 91 2.22 12.86 -16.78
C GLY A 91 2.35 11.36 -16.51
N GLU A 92 3.44 10.93 -15.89
CA GLU A 92 3.62 9.52 -15.55
C GLU A 92 2.74 9.10 -14.37
N VAL A 93 1.79 8.21 -14.65
CA VAL A 93 0.85 7.65 -13.67
C VAL A 93 1.02 6.15 -13.59
N GLU A 94 1.05 5.64 -12.36
CA GLU A 94 1.13 4.20 -12.11
C GLU A 94 -0.28 3.59 -12.01
N THR A 95 -0.50 2.54 -12.78
CA THR A 95 -1.83 1.91 -12.97
C THR A 95 -1.77 0.40 -12.77
N TYR A 96 -2.90 -0.18 -12.36
CA TYR A 96 -3.07 -1.62 -12.23
C TYR A 96 -4.12 -2.16 -13.20
N ARG A 97 -3.92 -3.39 -13.68
CA ARG A 97 -4.82 -4.14 -14.55
C ARG A 97 -4.85 -5.61 -14.17
N GLY A 98 -5.94 -6.30 -14.51
CA GLY A 98 -6.14 -7.72 -14.24
C GLY A 98 -6.36 -8.00 -12.76
N ARG A 99 -5.31 -7.95 -11.94
CA ARG A 99 -5.39 -8.14 -10.49
C ARG A 99 -4.38 -7.27 -9.76
N VAL A 100 -4.81 -6.67 -8.66
CA VAL A 100 -3.91 -6.02 -7.70
C VAL A 100 -4.28 -6.47 -6.29
N THR A 101 -3.25 -6.80 -5.51
CA THR A 101 -3.37 -7.17 -4.09
C THR A 101 -2.58 -6.16 -3.29
N VAL A 102 -3.22 -5.53 -2.31
CA VAL A 102 -2.63 -4.52 -1.42
C VAL A 102 -2.73 -5.05 0.01
N GLU A 103 -1.61 -5.04 0.72
CA GLU A 103 -1.58 -5.41 2.13
C GLU A 103 -1.52 -4.17 3.00
N VAL A 104 -2.36 -4.09 4.03
CA VAL A 104 -2.42 -2.96 4.95
C VAL A 104 -2.09 -3.47 6.35
N PRO A 105 -0.96 -3.05 6.93
CA PRO A 105 -0.64 -3.34 8.32
C PRO A 105 -1.70 -2.76 9.26
N VAL A 106 -1.96 -3.43 10.37
CA VAL A 106 -2.93 -3.03 11.38
C VAL A 106 -2.30 -3.09 12.75
N GLN A 107 -2.42 -2.00 13.49
CA GLN A 107 -2.07 -1.91 14.91
C GLN A 107 -3.36 -1.89 15.72
N ARG A 108 -3.42 -2.71 16.78
CA ARG A 108 -4.57 -2.81 17.69
C ARG A 108 -4.14 -2.52 19.11
N SER A 109 -4.93 -1.74 19.84
CA SER A 109 -4.81 -1.64 21.29
C SER A 109 -5.32 -2.91 21.96
N ALA A 110 -4.94 -3.16 23.22
CA ALA A 110 -5.34 -4.34 23.96
C ALA A 110 -6.87 -4.48 24.09
N ASP A 111 -7.59 -3.35 24.16
CA ASP A 111 -9.05 -3.30 24.29
C ASP A 111 -9.78 -3.16 22.94
N ALA A 112 -9.06 -3.24 21.81
CA ALA A 112 -9.66 -3.08 20.49
C ALA A 112 -10.58 -4.25 20.16
N ALA A 113 -11.69 -3.96 19.47
CA ALA A 113 -12.58 -5.00 18.98
C ALA A 113 -11.87 -5.88 17.91
N ASP A 114 -12.19 -7.17 17.88
CA ASP A 114 -11.71 -8.08 16.83
C ASP A 114 -12.33 -7.77 15.46
N VAL A 115 -13.47 -7.08 15.43
CA VAL A 115 -14.13 -6.66 14.19
C VAL A 115 -13.66 -5.26 13.82
N VAL A 116 -12.97 -5.15 12.67
CA VAL A 116 -12.57 -3.88 12.07
C VAL A 116 -13.46 -3.53 10.89
N THR A 117 -13.91 -2.28 10.82
CA THR A 117 -14.54 -1.72 9.62
C THR A 117 -13.53 -0.85 8.89
N VAL A 118 -13.27 -1.12 7.61
CA VAL A 118 -12.37 -0.35 6.77
C VAL A 118 -13.14 0.27 5.61
N ALA A 119 -13.07 1.59 5.48
CA ALA A 119 -13.48 2.33 4.29
C ALA A 119 -12.32 2.35 3.30
N VAL A 120 -12.56 1.77 2.12
CA VAL A 120 -11.59 1.64 1.04
C VAL A 120 -12.07 2.50 -0.12
N VAL A 121 -11.25 3.47 -0.53
CA VAL A 121 -11.51 4.30 -1.70
C VAL A 121 -10.60 3.85 -2.84
N SER A 122 -11.16 3.69 -4.03
CA SER A 122 -10.39 3.43 -5.25
C SER A 122 -11.01 4.17 -6.45
N GLN A 123 -10.22 4.40 -7.49
CA GLN A 123 -10.69 5.06 -8.71
C GLN A 123 -10.00 4.45 -9.93
N GLY A 124 -10.79 4.24 -10.99
CA GLY A 124 -10.31 3.72 -12.26
C GLY A 124 -11.07 4.27 -13.46
N CYS A 125 -10.58 3.92 -14.63
CA CYS A 125 -11.20 4.26 -15.91
C CYS A 125 -11.25 3.05 -16.83
N ALA A 126 -12.12 3.14 -17.83
CA ALA A 126 -12.13 2.28 -18.98
C ALA A 126 -11.22 2.86 -20.09
N ASP A 127 -10.65 1.99 -20.91
CA ASP A 127 -9.78 2.35 -22.03
C ASP A 127 -10.49 3.16 -23.12
N ILE A 128 -11.81 3.11 -23.15
CA ILE A 128 -12.65 3.93 -24.02
C ILE A 128 -12.70 5.40 -23.59
N GLY A 129 -11.99 5.78 -22.52
CA GLY A 129 -11.85 7.17 -22.07
C GLY A 129 -12.84 7.61 -20.99
N VAL A 130 -13.60 6.67 -20.41
CA VAL A 130 -14.57 6.97 -19.35
C VAL A 130 -13.97 6.65 -17.99
N CYS A 131 -13.93 7.65 -17.11
CA CYS A 131 -13.45 7.49 -15.74
C CYS A 131 -14.60 7.43 -14.75
N TYR A 132 -14.55 6.43 -13.86
CA TYR A 132 -15.52 6.32 -12.78
C TYR A 132 -15.17 7.33 -11.67
N PRO A 133 -16.17 7.87 -10.95
CA PRO A 133 -15.90 8.68 -9.78
C PRO A 133 -15.22 7.83 -8.69
N PRO A 134 -14.54 8.46 -7.70
CA PRO A 134 -13.98 7.72 -6.57
C PRO A 134 -15.04 6.87 -5.87
N GLN A 135 -14.78 5.58 -5.72
CA GLN A 135 -15.69 4.63 -5.10
C GLN A 135 -15.23 4.33 -3.68
N GLU A 136 -16.10 4.59 -2.68
CA GLU A 136 -15.89 4.17 -1.30
C GLU A 136 -16.66 2.86 -1.04
N GLN A 137 -15.95 1.82 -0.60
CA GLN A 137 -16.54 0.57 -0.16
C GLN A 137 -16.16 0.33 1.30
N ARG A 138 -17.15 0.00 2.14
CA ARG A 138 -16.91 -0.34 3.55
C ARG A 138 -16.94 -1.84 3.72
N VAL A 139 -15.81 -2.40 4.18
CA VAL A 139 -15.69 -3.83 4.48
C VAL A 139 -15.58 -4.03 5.98
N LYS A 140 -16.27 -5.05 6.48
CA LYS A 140 -16.15 -5.51 7.87
C LYS A 140 -15.36 -6.81 7.87
N LEU A 141 -14.27 -6.83 8.63
CA LEU A 141 -13.36 -7.96 8.71
C LEU A 141 -13.20 -8.34 10.18
N THR A 142 -13.21 -9.64 10.45
CA THR A 142 -12.87 -10.15 11.78
C THR A 142 -11.39 -10.51 11.75
N LEU A 143 -10.59 -9.78 12.52
CA LEU A 143 -9.19 -10.08 12.73
C LEU A 143 -9.07 -11.27 13.68
N PRO A 144 -8.14 -12.21 13.44
CA PRO A 144 -7.76 -13.20 14.43
C PRO A 144 -7.36 -12.51 15.74
N PRO A 145 -7.47 -13.18 16.90
CA PRO A 145 -6.96 -12.64 18.15
C PRO A 145 -5.53 -12.15 17.95
N ALA A 146 -5.22 -10.94 18.42
CA ALA A 146 -3.83 -10.51 18.43
C ALA A 146 -3.06 -11.58 19.22
N PRO A 147 -1.89 -12.05 18.74
CA PRO A 147 -1.03 -12.80 19.62
C PRO A 147 -0.88 -11.92 20.85
N ALA A 148 -1.31 -12.44 22.01
CA ALA A 148 -1.09 -11.74 23.25
C ALA A 148 0.37 -11.31 23.22
N ALA A 149 0.65 -10.06 23.59
CA ALA A 149 2.00 -9.67 23.93
C ALA A 149 2.38 -10.45 25.20
N GLY A 150 2.55 -11.77 25.05
CA GLY A 150 3.38 -12.57 25.90
C GLY A 150 4.75 -11.95 25.71
N GLY A 151 5.20 -11.22 26.73
CA GLY A 151 6.61 -10.97 26.93
C GLY A 151 7.29 -12.32 27.00
N ASP A 152 7.71 -12.82 25.85
CA ASP A 152 8.66 -13.89 25.70
C ASP A 152 9.43 -13.59 24.42
N SER A 153 10.39 -12.68 24.59
CA SER A 153 11.54 -12.48 23.72
C SER A 153 12.45 -13.72 23.71
N THR A 154 11.90 -14.92 23.52
CA THR A 154 12.66 -16.15 23.24
C THR A 154 12.99 -16.31 21.77
N GLY A 155 12.70 -15.30 20.93
CA GLY A 155 13.25 -15.18 19.57
C GLY A 155 14.76 -14.93 19.53
N GLY A 156 15.38 -14.49 20.64
CA GLY A 156 16.82 -14.32 20.74
C GLY A 156 17.59 -15.65 20.76
N GLY A 157 16.99 -16.74 21.25
CA GLY A 157 17.66 -18.04 21.37
C GLY A 157 17.91 -18.71 20.03
N ALA A 158 16.92 -18.68 19.13
CA ALA A 158 17.03 -19.28 17.80
C ALA A 158 17.95 -18.47 16.89
N LEU A 159 17.86 -17.14 16.92
CA LEU A 159 18.74 -16.25 16.15
C LEU A 159 20.19 -16.32 16.65
N LYS A 160 20.40 -16.42 17.97
CA LYS A 160 21.73 -16.65 18.55
C LYS A 160 22.30 -18.02 18.18
N ALA A 161 21.48 -19.07 18.18
CA ALA A 161 21.93 -20.40 17.74
C ALA A 161 22.32 -20.42 16.25
N LEU A 162 21.61 -19.67 15.40
CA LEU A 162 21.97 -19.50 13.98
C LEU A 162 23.23 -18.65 13.80
N GLY A 163 23.41 -17.61 14.62
CA GLY A 163 24.64 -16.79 14.65
C GLY A 163 25.86 -17.59 15.10
N ASP A 164 25.73 -18.39 16.16
CA ASP A 164 26.78 -19.28 16.66
C ASP A 164 27.14 -20.37 15.61
N LEU A 165 26.15 -20.89 14.88
CA LEU A 165 26.38 -21.80 13.75
C LEU A 165 27.11 -21.09 12.60
N GLY A 166 26.74 -19.86 12.26
CA GLY A 166 27.41 -19.05 11.24
C GLY A 166 28.89 -18.78 11.59
N ALA A 167 29.16 -18.45 12.86
CA ALA A 167 30.50 -18.28 13.38
C ALA A 167 31.32 -19.58 13.34
N SER A 168 30.69 -20.73 13.66
CA SER A 168 31.36 -22.04 13.59
C SER A 168 31.70 -22.49 12.17
N LEU A 169 30.96 -22.00 11.16
CA LEU A 169 31.15 -22.33 9.74
C LEU A 169 32.06 -21.33 9.01
N GLY A 170 32.64 -20.36 9.72
CA GLY A 170 33.58 -19.39 9.14
C GLY A 170 32.93 -18.29 8.31
N PHE A 171 31.64 -18.01 8.52
CA PHE A 171 30.94 -16.87 7.90
C PHE A 171 31.05 -15.56 8.71
N GLY A 172 31.99 -15.48 9.66
CA GLY A 172 32.10 -14.38 10.62
C GLY A 172 33.05 -13.24 10.24
N ASP A 173 33.71 -13.30 9.09
CA ASP A 173 34.64 -12.26 8.64
C ASP A 173 33.92 -11.20 7.78
N GLU A 174 32.95 -10.53 8.37
CA GLU A 174 32.51 -9.19 7.95
C GLU A 174 32.50 -8.34 9.23
N ASP A 175 33.40 -7.37 9.28
CA ASP A 175 33.66 -6.43 10.38
C ASP A 175 32.53 -6.38 11.41
N GLU A 176 32.80 -6.94 12.60
CA GLU A 176 31.87 -7.14 13.71
C GLU A 176 30.90 -5.96 13.87
N LEU A 177 29.72 -6.07 13.24
CA LEU A 177 28.74 -5.00 13.25
C LEU A 177 28.33 -4.77 14.70
N LEU A 178 28.61 -3.58 15.21
CA LEU A 178 28.30 -3.23 16.58
C LEU A 178 26.78 -3.28 16.76
N GLN A 179 26.34 -3.80 17.91
CA GLN A 179 24.94 -3.68 18.28
C GLN A 179 24.54 -2.19 18.35
N PRO A 180 23.27 -1.84 18.05
CA PRO A 180 22.83 -0.44 18.02
C PRO A 180 23.18 0.35 19.30
N ASP A 181 23.09 -0.27 20.47
CA ASP A 181 23.40 0.36 21.75
C ASP A 181 24.91 0.66 21.91
N ASP A 182 25.76 -0.10 21.23
CA ASP A 182 27.21 0.13 21.17
C ASP A 182 27.60 1.11 20.06
N ALA A 183 26.90 1.08 18.93
CA ALA A 183 27.13 1.96 17.80
C ALA A 183 26.65 3.40 18.07
N PHE A 184 25.61 3.58 18.88
CA PHE A 184 24.95 4.87 19.13
C PHE A 184 24.74 5.12 20.64
N ARG A 185 25.78 5.57 21.34
CA ARG A 185 25.72 5.81 22.79
C ARG A 185 25.17 7.20 23.10
N LEU A 186 23.98 7.27 23.71
CA LEU A 186 23.35 8.51 24.14
C LEU A 186 23.77 8.90 25.58
N ASN A 187 24.25 10.13 25.74
CA ASN A 187 24.49 10.76 27.03
C ASN A 187 23.53 11.95 27.19
N VAL A 188 22.83 12.01 28.32
CA VAL A 188 21.89 13.11 28.60
C VAL A 188 22.33 13.84 29.86
N LYS A 189 22.41 15.17 29.79
CA LYS A 189 22.74 16.06 30.90
C LYS A 189 21.66 17.13 31.04
N VAL A 190 21.20 17.35 32.28
CA VAL A 190 20.32 18.48 32.58
C VAL A 190 21.21 19.69 32.87
N LEU A 191 21.13 20.72 32.03
CA LEU A 191 21.94 21.94 32.19
C LEU A 191 21.26 22.93 33.16
N ASP A 192 19.94 23.06 33.07
CA ASP A 192 19.14 23.91 33.94
C ASP A 192 17.66 23.47 33.94
N ALA A 193 16.79 24.26 34.58
CA ALA A 193 15.35 23.96 34.73
C ALA A 193 14.55 23.91 33.41
N ARG A 194 15.14 24.30 32.27
CA ARG A 194 14.50 24.35 30.95
C ARG A 194 15.35 23.75 29.83
N THR A 195 16.59 23.35 30.12
CA THR A 195 17.54 22.91 29.11
C THR A 195 18.09 21.53 29.43
N VAL A 196 17.87 20.60 28.51
CA VAL A 196 18.49 19.27 28.50
C VAL A 196 19.41 19.19 27.29
N GLN A 197 20.66 18.78 27.52
CA GLN A 197 21.64 18.49 26.49
C GLN A 197 21.70 16.97 26.27
N ALA A 198 21.56 16.55 25.01
CA ALA A 198 21.73 15.17 24.60
C ALA A 198 22.91 15.09 23.62
N ASP A 199 23.91 14.28 23.99
CA ASP A 199 25.14 14.05 23.24
C ASP A 199 25.18 12.59 22.76
N TRP A 200 25.29 12.37 21.45
CA TRP A 200 25.46 11.02 20.88
C TRP A 200 26.91 10.77 20.49
N GLN A 201 27.46 9.64 20.94
CA GLN A 201 28.71 9.10 20.44
C GLN A 201 28.39 8.03 19.41
N ILE A 202 28.85 8.24 18.17
CA ILE A 202 28.60 7.34 17.04
C ILE A 202 29.91 6.64 16.70
N ALA A 203 29.88 5.31 16.58
CA ALA A 203 31.05 4.52 16.24
C ALA A 203 31.54 4.77 14.80
N ASP A 204 32.83 4.52 14.54
CA ASP A 204 33.44 4.71 13.23
C ASP A 204 32.73 3.85 12.17
N GLY A 205 32.39 4.47 11.03
CA GLY A 205 31.63 3.83 9.96
C GLY A 205 30.11 3.92 10.11
N TYR A 206 29.59 4.45 11.22
CA TYR A 206 28.17 4.64 11.47
C TYR A 206 27.78 6.12 11.35
N TYR A 207 26.53 6.40 11.01
CA TYR A 207 26.00 7.76 10.89
C TYR A 207 24.53 7.82 11.34
N MET A 208 24.10 8.99 11.80
CA MET A 208 22.75 9.20 12.33
C MET A 208 22.07 10.39 11.64
N TYR A 209 20.83 10.18 11.19
CA TYR A 209 20.06 11.21 10.51
C TYR A 209 19.42 12.17 11.51
N ARG A 210 19.79 13.45 11.43
CA ARG A 210 19.28 14.50 12.33
C ARG A 210 17.75 14.62 12.30
N ASP A 211 17.14 14.52 11.13
CA ASP A 211 15.70 14.66 10.91
C ASP A 211 14.88 13.45 11.40
N LYS A 212 15.54 12.35 11.75
CA LYS A 212 14.90 11.14 12.31
C LYS A 212 14.91 11.10 13.83
N LEU A 213 15.54 12.07 14.49
CA LEU A 213 15.53 12.18 15.94
C LEU A 213 14.19 12.73 16.44
N VAL A 214 13.52 11.94 17.28
CA VAL A 214 12.26 12.34 17.92
C VAL A 214 12.47 12.34 19.43
N PHE A 215 12.29 13.51 20.04
CA PHE A 215 12.30 13.66 21.49
C PHE A 215 10.88 13.56 22.01
N LYS A 216 10.66 12.67 22.98
CA LYS A 216 9.42 12.61 23.74
C LYS A 216 9.78 12.75 25.20
N VAL A 217 9.17 13.73 25.86
CA VAL A 217 9.17 13.78 27.32
C VAL A 217 8.04 12.85 27.75
N PRO A 218 8.33 11.72 28.41
CA PRO A 218 7.26 10.90 28.98
C PRO A 218 6.55 11.72 30.05
N ASP A 219 5.21 11.71 30.04
CA ASP A 219 4.40 12.42 31.03
C ASP A 219 4.77 11.93 32.44
N GLY A 220 5.54 12.74 33.14
CA GLY A 220 5.88 12.53 34.54
C GLY A 220 4.72 12.99 35.40
N ALA A 221 4.18 12.10 36.22
CA ALA A 221 3.44 12.51 37.40
C ALA A 221 4.40 13.24 38.34
N GLY A 222 4.30 14.57 38.41
CA GLY A 222 5.02 15.42 39.38
C GLY A 222 5.86 16.52 38.74
#